data_AF-A0A7R9UPE3-F1
#
_entry.id   AF-A0A7R9UPE3-F1
#
_cell.length_a   1.000
_cell.length_b   1.000
_cell.length_c   1.000
_cell.angle_alpha   90.00
_cell.angle_beta   90.00
_cell.angle_gamma   90.00
#
_symmetry.space_group_name_H-M   'P 1'
#
loop_
_entity.id
_entity.type
_entity.pdbx_description
1 polymer ?
#
loop_
_entity_poly.entity_id
_entity_poly.type
_entity_poly.pdbx_seq_one_letter_code
_entity_poly.pdbx_strand_id
1 'polypeptide(L)'
;DTEPWATGAVWAELRAHGLQPDAAAMDALFRACASARRDEALELYVQAAPLLAAADRRSALVSLLSWCHEDAASDWTFRAVALVGPDDLTPEVQAALSRTFSYFPSGASF
;
A
#
# COMPACT_ATOMS: atom_id res chain seq x y z
N ASP A 1 11.99 16.27 4.95
CA ASP A 1 11.07 17.35 4.54
C ASP A 1 10.48 17.09 3.16
N THR A 2 9.65 16.05 3.04
CA THR A 2 8.83 15.85 1.83
C THR A 2 7.51 16.55 2.12
N GLU A 3 7.24 17.67 1.47
CA GLU A 3 6.08 18.50 1.83
C GLU A 3 4.75 17.74 1.58
N PRO A 4 3.82 17.70 2.56
CA PRO A 4 2.63 16.86 2.53
C PRO A 4 1.63 17.21 1.40
N TRP A 5 1.73 18.39 0.80
CA TRP A 5 0.88 18.76 -0.34
C TRP A 5 1.34 18.10 -1.65
N ALA A 6 2.57 17.58 -1.74
CA ALA A 6 3.13 17.05 -2.98
C ALA A 6 2.43 15.77 -3.45
N THR A 7 2.17 14.80 -2.55
CA THR A 7 1.59 13.51 -2.95
C THR A 7 0.16 13.65 -3.46
N GLY A 8 -0.67 14.44 -2.77
CA GLY A 8 -2.04 14.74 -3.18
C GLY A 8 -2.08 15.58 -4.47
N ALA A 9 -1.15 16.52 -4.64
CA ALA A 9 -1.03 17.31 -5.88
C ALA A 9 -0.60 16.43 -7.07
N VAL A 10 0.39 15.55 -6.89
CA VAL A 10 0.83 14.60 -7.94
C VAL A 10 -0.29 13.65 -8.31
N TRP A 11 -1.05 13.15 -7.32
CA TRP A 11 -2.22 12.33 -7.60
C TRP A 11 -3.31 13.09 -8.36
N ALA A 12 -3.61 14.31 -7.94
CA ALA A 12 -4.59 15.17 -8.60
C ALA A 12 -4.17 15.51 -10.04
N GLU A 13 -2.88 15.73 -10.28
CA GLU A 13 -2.32 15.99 -11.61
C GLU A 13 -2.41 14.75 -12.51
N LEU A 14 -2.03 13.56 -12.00
CA LEU A 14 -2.21 12.30 -12.73
C LEU A 14 -3.67 12.12 -13.15
N ARG A 15 -4.61 12.42 -12.26
CA ARG A 15 -6.05 12.36 -12.53
C ARG A 15 -6.51 13.42 -13.52
N ALA A 16 -6.03 14.65 -13.41
CA ALA A 16 -6.39 15.76 -14.29
C ALA A 16 -5.94 15.53 -15.73
N HIS A 17 -4.80 14.87 -15.91
CA HIS A 17 -4.26 14.50 -17.21
C HIS A 17 -4.77 13.14 -17.74
N GLY A 18 -5.64 12.45 -17.00
CA GLY A 18 -6.14 11.13 -17.38
C GLY A 18 -5.07 10.05 -17.45
N LEU A 19 -3.93 10.26 -16.78
CA LEU A 19 -2.83 9.31 -16.73
C LEU A 19 -3.21 8.19 -15.76
N GLN A 20 -3.14 6.95 -16.25
CA GLN A 20 -3.27 5.79 -15.38
C GLN A 20 -1.99 5.64 -14.58
N PRO A 21 -2.06 5.59 -13.24
CA PRO A 21 -0.92 5.22 -12.44
C PRO A 21 -0.49 3.79 -12.78
N ASP A 22 0.80 3.50 -12.63
CA ASP A 22 1.35 2.14 -12.68
C ASP A 22 1.89 1.74 -11.29
N ALA A 23 2.44 0.54 -11.19
CA ALA A 23 3.04 0.05 -9.95
C ALA A 23 4.14 0.99 -9.42
N ALA A 24 4.97 1.55 -10.29
CA ALA A 24 6.10 2.39 -9.91
C ALA A 24 5.63 3.75 -9.36
N ALA A 25 4.62 4.35 -9.99
CA ALA A 25 3.98 5.56 -9.50
C ALA A 25 3.38 5.34 -8.11
N MET A 26 2.71 4.21 -7.88
CA MET A 26 2.15 3.88 -6.57
C MET A 26 3.24 3.69 -5.51
N ASP A 27 4.33 2.97 -5.82
CA ASP A 27 5.45 2.79 -4.89
C ASP A 27 6.07 4.14 -4.49
N ALA A 28 6.24 5.06 -5.44
CA ALA A 28 6.75 6.41 -5.17
C ALA A 28 5.80 7.22 -4.26
N LEU A 29 4.49 7.17 -4.52
CA LEU A 29 3.49 7.85 -3.69
C LEU A 29 3.46 7.26 -2.27
N PHE A 30 3.54 5.93 -2.13
CA PHE A 30 3.59 5.28 -0.81
C PHE A 30 4.85 5.65 -0.04
N ARG A 31 6.02 5.68 -0.69
CA ARG A 31 7.27 6.16 -0.07
C ARG A 31 7.15 7.58 0.45
N ALA A 32 6.45 8.45 -0.26
CA ALA A 32 6.21 9.83 0.18
C ALA A 32 5.28 9.89 1.42
N CYS A 33 4.46 8.87 1.66
CA CYS A 33 3.54 8.77 2.80
C CYS A 33 4.08 7.98 4.00
N ALA A 34 5.05 7.08 3.77
CA ALA A 34 5.35 5.95 4.65
C ALA A 34 5.78 6.27 6.09
N SER A 35 6.34 7.46 6.36
CA SER A 35 6.88 7.79 7.70
C SER A 35 5.92 8.59 8.60
N ALA A 36 4.91 9.28 8.05
CA ALA A 36 4.05 10.19 8.84
C ALA A 36 2.57 10.16 8.44
N ARG A 37 2.23 9.55 7.30
CA ARG A 37 0.88 9.65 6.70
C ARG A 37 0.46 8.32 6.13
N ARG A 38 0.58 7.28 6.95
CA ARG A 38 0.23 5.92 6.57
C ARG A 38 -1.19 5.91 6.01
N ASP A 39 -2.18 6.42 6.75
CA ASP A 39 -3.58 6.49 6.30
C ASP A 39 -3.79 7.03 4.88
N GLU A 40 -3.05 8.06 4.49
CA GLU A 40 -3.14 8.63 3.14
C GLU A 40 -2.64 7.66 2.05
N ALA A 41 -1.64 6.82 2.34
CA ALA A 41 -1.23 5.76 1.42
C ALA A 41 -2.34 4.72 1.21
N LEU A 42 -3.14 4.37 2.24
CA LEU A 42 -4.31 3.50 2.05
C LEU A 42 -5.35 4.16 1.16
N GLU A 43 -5.65 5.43 1.43
CA GLU A 43 -6.64 6.18 0.66
C GLU A 43 -6.22 6.30 -0.81
N LEU A 44 -4.94 6.60 -1.07
CA LEU A 44 -4.37 6.62 -2.42
C LEU A 44 -4.49 5.25 -3.09
N TYR A 45 -4.16 4.16 -2.40
CA TYR A 45 -4.34 2.83 -2.95
C TYR A 45 -5.82 2.56 -3.29
N VAL A 46 -6.75 2.84 -2.38
CA VAL A 46 -8.19 2.61 -2.60
C VAL A 46 -8.71 3.38 -3.82
N GLN A 47 -8.24 4.61 -4.00
CA GLN A 47 -8.62 5.44 -5.15
C GLN A 47 -7.98 4.96 -6.46
N ALA A 48 -6.76 4.42 -6.41
CA ALA A 48 -6.01 4.00 -7.58
C ALA A 48 -6.33 2.56 -8.03
N ALA A 49 -6.59 1.64 -7.09
CA ALA A 49 -6.82 0.22 -7.34
C ALA A 49 -7.83 -0.10 -8.46
N PRO A 50 -8.99 0.58 -8.60
CA PRO A 50 -9.91 0.31 -9.71
C PRO A 50 -9.40 0.79 -11.08
N LEU A 51 -8.38 1.64 -11.11
CA LEU A 51 -7.77 2.19 -12.33
C LEU A 51 -6.52 1.42 -12.78
N LEU A 52 -5.93 0.65 -11.87
CA LEU A 52 -4.73 -0.15 -12.13
C LEU A 52 -5.04 -1.40 -12.93
N ALA A 53 -4.14 -1.77 -13.85
CA ALA A 53 -4.12 -3.11 -14.39
C ALA A 53 -3.88 -4.13 -13.28
N ALA A 54 -4.36 -5.36 -13.45
CA ALA A 54 -4.28 -6.38 -12.40
C ALA A 54 -2.84 -6.67 -11.95
N ALA A 55 -1.86 -6.64 -12.87
CA ALA A 55 -0.45 -6.81 -12.53
C ALA A 55 0.07 -5.65 -11.65
N ASP A 56 -0.25 -4.41 -12.02
CA ASP A 56 0.17 -3.22 -11.27
C ASP A 56 -0.49 -3.14 -9.90
N ARG A 57 -1.77 -3.50 -9.81
CA ARG A 57 -2.50 -3.55 -8.54
C ARG A 57 -1.83 -4.50 -7.54
N ARG A 58 -1.46 -5.71 -7.97
CA ARG A 58 -0.76 -6.68 -7.11
C ARG A 58 0.62 -6.19 -6.71
N SER A 59 1.34 -5.57 -7.63
CA SER A 59 2.66 -5.02 -7.33
C SER A 59 2.56 -3.85 -6.33
N ALA A 60 1.55 -2.98 -6.48
CA ALA A 60 1.23 -1.94 -5.52
C ALA A 60 0.85 -2.51 -4.14
N LEU A 61 0.11 -3.63 -4.06
CA LEU A 61 -0.15 -4.33 -2.80
C LEU A 61 1.13 -4.84 -2.14
N VAL A 62 2.03 -5.47 -2.90
CA VAL A 62 3.33 -5.92 -2.39
C VAL A 62 4.12 -4.75 -1.82
N SER A 63 4.18 -3.63 -2.55
CA SER A 63 4.80 -2.38 -2.07
C SER A 63 4.17 -1.90 -0.78
N LEU A 64 2.84 -1.76 -0.72
CA LEU A 64 2.11 -1.29 0.46
C LEU A 64 2.36 -2.18 1.70
N LEU A 65 2.28 -3.50 1.52
CA LEU A 65 2.52 -4.49 2.58
C LEU A 65 3.98 -4.50 3.05
N SER A 66 4.92 -4.16 2.17
CA SER A 66 6.34 -4.10 2.54
C SER A 66 6.62 -3.10 3.65
N TRP A 67 5.74 -2.12 3.90
CA TRP A 67 5.86 -1.11 4.97
C TRP A 67 5.21 -1.52 6.31
N CYS A 68 4.58 -2.69 6.39
CA CYS A 68 3.86 -3.14 7.58
C CYS A 68 4.75 -3.81 8.66
N HIS A 69 6.02 -3.42 8.78
CA HIS A 69 7.04 -4.17 9.55
C HIS A 69 7.42 -3.57 10.91
N GLU A 70 7.05 -2.32 11.22
CA GLU A 70 7.44 -1.69 12.49
C GLU A 70 6.36 -1.73 13.58
N ASP A 71 5.11 -2.00 13.20
CA ASP A 71 3.96 -2.02 14.13
C ASP A 71 2.90 -2.97 13.57
N ALA A 72 3.22 -4.27 13.52
CA ALA A 72 2.33 -5.29 12.95
C ALA A 72 0.97 -5.34 13.67
N ALA A 73 0.90 -4.82 14.90
CA ALA A 73 -0.32 -4.66 15.69
C ALA A 73 -1.06 -3.32 15.49
N SER A 74 -0.58 -2.44 14.60
CA SER A 74 -1.28 -1.20 14.28
C SER A 74 -2.53 -1.43 13.43
N ASP A 75 -3.57 -0.65 13.68
CA ASP A 75 -4.79 -0.59 12.86
C ASP A 75 -4.49 -0.46 11.37
N TRP A 76 -3.44 0.30 11.05
CA TRP A 76 -2.87 0.43 9.71
C TRP A 76 -2.56 -0.92 9.04
N THR A 77 -1.83 -1.81 9.72
CA THR A 77 -1.41 -3.09 9.16
C THR A 77 -2.61 -3.96 8.82
N PHE A 78 -3.61 -4.00 9.71
CA PHE A 78 -4.86 -4.72 9.45
C PHE A 78 -5.60 -4.16 8.24
N ARG A 79 -5.69 -2.83 8.13
CA ARG A 79 -6.33 -2.17 6.99
C ARG A 79 -5.59 -2.43 5.68
N ALA A 80 -4.25 -2.43 5.68
CA ALA A 80 -3.45 -2.76 4.49
C ALA A 80 -3.65 -4.20 4.04
N VAL A 81 -3.68 -5.15 4.98
CA VAL A 81 -3.97 -6.56 4.67
C VAL A 81 -5.41 -6.73 4.15
N ALA A 82 -6.38 -6.02 4.71
CA ALA A 82 -7.78 -6.10 4.30
C ALA A 82 -8.03 -5.61 2.85
N LEU A 83 -7.09 -4.88 2.24
CA LEU A 83 -7.16 -4.48 0.84
C LEU A 83 -6.81 -5.60 -0.14
N VAL A 84 -6.20 -6.69 0.32
CA VAL A 84 -5.88 -7.83 -0.54
C VAL A 84 -7.16 -8.61 -0.83
N GLY A 85 -7.65 -8.49 -2.07
CA GLY A 85 -8.76 -9.29 -2.55
C GLY A 85 -8.36 -10.73 -2.89
N PRO A 86 -9.33 -11.65 -3.02
CA PRO A 86 -9.05 -13.04 -3.41
C PRO A 86 -8.36 -13.16 -4.78
N ASP A 87 -8.68 -12.26 -5.71
CA ASP A 87 -8.11 -12.24 -7.08
C ASP A 87 -6.68 -11.69 -7.15
N ASP A 88 -6.19 -11.13 -6.04
CA ASP A 88 -4.85 -10.54 -5.94
C ASP A 88 -3.84 -11.51 -5.28
N LEU A 89 -4.30 -12.68 -4.81
CA LEU A 89 -3.50 -13.71 -4.14
C LEU A 89 -2.54 -14.44 -5.10
N THR A 90 -1.47 -13.74 -5.45
CA THR A 90 -0.29 -14.30 -6.11
C THR A 90 0.75 -14.74 -5.09
N PRO A 91 1.73 -15.60 -5.46
CA PRO A 91 2.82 -15.99 -4.56
C PRO A 91 3.56 -14.79 -3.96
N GLU A 92 3.73 -13.70 -4.71
CA GLU A 92 4.41 -12.49 -4.27
C GLU A 92 3.61 -11.75 -3.19
N VAL A 93 2.30 -11.62 -3.38
CA VAL A 93 1.39 -11.01 -2.41
C VAL A 93 1.29 -11.89 -1.16
N GLN A 94 1.22 -13.21 -1.32
CA GLN A 94 1.23 -14.16 -0.18
C GLN A 94 2.54 -14.09 0.62
N ALA A 95 3.68 -13.96 -0.05
CA ALA A 95 4.97 -13.78 0.61
C ALA A 95 5.03 -12.44 1.36
N ALA A 96 4.47 -11.37 0.81
CA ALA A 96 4.37 -10.09 1.48
C ALA A 96 3.49 -10.18 2.74
N LEU A 97 2.30 -10.77 2.63
CA LEU A 97 1.41 -11.03 3.77
C LEU A 97 2.10 -11.85 4.86
N SER A 98 2.77 -12.94 4.48
CA SER A 98 3.48 -13.82 5.41
C SER A 98 4.54 -13.06 6.19
N ARG A 99 5.29 -12.16 5.52
CA ARG A 99 6.29 -11.30 6.18
C ARG A 99 5.65 -10.36 7.19
N THR A 100 4.52 -9.74 6.85
CA THR A 100 3.75 -8.86 7.74
C THR A 100 3.35 -9.57 9.03
N PHE A 101 2.88 -10.83 8.96
CA PHE A 101 2.45 -11.58 10.14
C PHE A 101 3.58 -12.29 10.88
N SER A 102 4.68 -12.65 10.20
CA SER A 102 5.85 -13.27 10.86
C SER A 102 6.57 -12.35 11.84
N TYR A 103 6.25 -11.05 11.82
CA TYR A 103 6.76 -10.05 12.78
C TYR A 103 5.96 -10.02 14.09
N PHE A 104 4.83 -10.73 14.20
CA PHE A 104 4.23 -11.01 15.50
C PHE A 104 5.12 -12.05 16.23
N PRO A 105 5.76 -11.70 17.35
CA PRO A 105 6.47 -12.70 18.13
C PRO A 105 5.45 -13.77 18.55
N SER A 106 5.84 -15.03 18.44
CA SER A 106 5.02 -16.23 18.68
C SER A 106 4.50 -16.40 20.12
N GLY A 107 4.18 -15.32 20.84
CA GLY A 107 3.82 -15.30 22.26
C GLY A 107 2.58 -14.47 22.62
N ALA A 108 1.88 -13.84 21.67
CA ALA A 108 0.59 -13.22 21.98
C ALA A 108 -0.53 -14.27 21.85
N SER A 109 -0.73 -15.04 22.93
CA SER A 109 -1.95 -15.82 23.13
C SER A 109 -3.13 -14.87 23.31
N PHE A 110 -4.17 -15.01 22.49
CA PHE A 110 -5.48 -14.38 22.71
C PHE A 110 -6.23 -15.04 23.86
#